data_AF-A0AAI9RQW7-F1
#
_entry.id   AF-A0AAI9RQW7-F1
#
_cell.length_a   1.000
_cell.length_b   1.000
_cell.length_c   1.000
_cell.angle_alpha   90.00
_cell.angle_beta   90.00
_cell.angle_gamma   90.00
#
_symmetry.space_group_name_H-M   'P 1'
#
loop_
_entity.id
_entity.type
_entity.pdbx_description
1 polymer ?
#
loop_
_entity_poly.entity_id
_entity_poly.type
_entity_poly.pdbx_seq_one_letter_code
_entity_poly.pdbx_strand_id
1 'polypeptide(L)'
;MDWRSNYKRWKNHESLDGELKRNLESLEHHTKQMEDSFYKNLEFGTGGIRGEIGPGTNRINIYTIRKAAEGLAHYIEQNGEQAKKCGVVIAYDSRFKSPEFALEVALTLGKHGIQTYLFKSLRSTPELSFALRHLNAFSGIVITASHNPAEYNGLKVYGEDGAQITLNAAKKIIAKVNEVV
;
A
#
# COMPACT_ATOMS: atom_id res chain seq x y z
N MET A 1 15.23 -15.04 5.69
CA MET A 1 16.41 -14.27 5.20
C MET A 1 16.91 -13.41 6.35
N ASP A 2 18.22 -13.32 6.54
CA ASP A 2 18.83 -12.39 7.51
C ASP A 2 18.53 -10.93 7.10
N TRP A 3 18.30 -10.05 8.08
CA TRP A 3 17.93 -8.65 7.82
C TRP A 3 19.04 -7.89 7.08
N ARG A 4 20.31 -8.27 7.31
CA ARG A 4 21.46 -7.71 6.59
C ARG A 4 21.45 -8.07 5.11
N SER A 5 20.97 -9.27 4.76
CA SER A 5 20.82 -9.68 3.37
C SER A 5 19.72 -8.88 2.67
N ASN A 6 18.60 -8.62 3.35
CA ASN A 6 17.55 -7.74 2.82
C ASN A 6 18.06 -6.31 2.62
N TYR A 7 18.79 -5.76 3.60
CA TYR A 7 19.41 -4.44 3.48
C TYR A 7 20.36 -4.37 2.27
N LYS A 8 21.29 -5.33 2.13
CA LYS A 8 22.22 -5.38 0.99
C LYS A 8 21.50 -5.47 -0.35
N ARG A 9 20.43 -6.29 -0.44
CA ARG A 9 19.58 -6.38 -1.65
C ARG A 9 19.00 -5.03 -2.02
N TRP A 10 18.49 -4.27 -1.05
CA TRP A 10 17.94 -2.94 -1.30
C TRP A 10 19.01 -1.92 -1.68
N LYS A 11 20.15 -1.90 -0.95
CA LYS A 11 21.28 -0.99 -1.21
C LYS A 11 21.84 -1.16 -2.62
N ASN A 12 21.91 -2.39 -3.11
CA ASN A 12 22.47 -2.72 -4.41
C ASN A 12 21.45 -2.68 -5.56
N HIS A 13 20.20 -2.30 -5.31
CA HIS A 13 19.19 -2.23 -6.37
C HIS A 13 19.42 -0.98 -7.24
N GLU A 14 19.74 -1.19 -8.52
CA GLU A 14 20.15 -0.10 -9.43
C GLU A 14 19.08 0.97 -9.62
N SER A 15 17.82 0.57 -9.77
CA SER A 15 16.66 1.46 -9.96
C SER A 15 15.92 1.78 -8.65
N LEU A 16 16.64 1.85 -7.53
CA LEU A 16 16.03 2.27 -6.27
C LEU A 16 15.64 3.75 -6.37
N ASP A 17 14.44 4.09 -5.90
CA ASP A 17 13.99 5.48 -5.78
C ASP A 17 15.03 6.35 -5.06
N GLY A 18 15.25 7.56 -5.58
CA GLY A 18 16.33 8.43 -5.12
C GLY A 18 16.18 8.89 -3.68
N GLU A 19 14.95 9.08 -3.19
CA GLU A 19 14.71 9.42 -1.78
C GLU A 19 14.99 8.23 -0.87
N LEU A 20 14.50 7.04 -1.25
CA LEU A 20 14.77 5.83 -0.48
C LEU A 20 16.26 5.48 -0.46
N LYS A 21 16.99 5.72 -1.55
CA LYS A 21 18.44 5.55 -1.59
C LYS A 21 19.16 6.45 -0.57
N ARG A 22 18.83 7.73 -0.52
CA ARG A 22 19.38 8.67 0.48
C ARG A 22 19.01 8.24 1.91
N ASN A 23 17.77 7.81 2.12
CA ASN A 23 17.34 7.34 3.43
C ASN A 23 18.12 6.09 3.87
N LEU A 24 18.38 5.14 2.96
CA LEU A 24 19.23 3.98 3.23
C LEU A 24 20.67 4.36 3.59
N GLU A 25 21.27 5.30 2.85
CA GLU A 25 22.63 5.78 3.12
C GLU A 25 22.71 6.42 4.53
N SER A 26 21.68 7.14 4.96
CA SER A 26 21.63 7.73 6.31
C SER A 26 21.56 6.69 7.45
N LEU A 27 21.09 5.48 7.15
CA LEU A 27 21.02 4.38 8.12
C LEU A 27 22.34 3.63 8.31
N GLU A 28 23.36 3.88 7.48
CA GLU A 28 24.61 3.08 7.45
C GLU A 28 25.34 3.04 8.80
N HIS A 29 25.17 4.08 9.63
CA HIS A 29 25.76 4.17 10.97
C HIS A 29 24.77 3.86 12.11
N HIS A 30 23.53 3.47 11.79
CA HIS A 30 22.45 3.27 12.75
C HIS A 30 21.97 1.81 12.77
N THR A 31 22.81 0.89 13.24
CA THR A 31 22.56 -0.56 13.16
C THR A 31 21.21 -1.00 13.72
N LYS A 32 20.76 -0.43 14.85
CA LYS A 32 19.46 -0.76 15.45
C LYS A 32 18.28 -0.36 14.55
N GLN A 33 18.34 0.82 13.93
CA GLN A 33 17.29 1.29 13.03
C GLN A 33 17.30 0.49 11.71
N MET A 34 18.49 0.11 11.25
CA MET A 34 18.64 -0.75 10.08
C MET A 34 18.05 -2.15 10.34
N GLU A 35 18.35 -2.75 11.48
CA GLU A 35 17.73 -4.02 11.90
C GLU A 35 16.21 -3.88 11.98
N ASP A 36 15.69 -2.87 12.67
CA ASP A 36 14.25 -2.64 12.79
C ASP A 36 13.54 -2.41 11.44
N SER A 37 14.23 -1.80 10.48
CA SER A 37 13.69 -1.55 9.13
C SER A 37 13.60 -2.82 8.26
N PHE A 38 14.37 -3.87 8.58
CA PHE A 38 14.59 -5.02 7.69
C PHE A 38 14.37 -6.41 8.34
N TYR A 39 14.19 -6.49 9.66
CA TYR A 39 14.05 -7.77 10.38
C TYR A 39 12.77 -8.54 10.02
N LYS A 40 11.75 -7.84 9.53
CA LYS A 40 10.50 -8.45 9.06
C LYS A 40 9.94 -7.71 7.85
N ASN A 41 8.88 -8.27 7.29
CA ASN A 41 8.02 -7.57 6.36
C ASN A 41 6.89 -6.88 7.13
N LEU A 42 6.46 -5.72 6.64
CA LEU A 42 5.29 -5.05 7.15
C LEU A 42 4.07 -5.96 6.96
N GLU A 43 3.37 -6.25 8.06
CA GLU A 43 2.25 -7.18 8.03
C GLU A 43 1.00 -6.50 7.48
N PHE A 44 0.32 -7.19 6.57
CA PHE A 44 -0.99 -6.81 6.09
C PHE A 44 -2.02 -7.34 7.10
N GLY A 45 -2.55 -6.41 7.91
CA GLY A 45 -3.53 -6.70 8.94
C GLY A 45 -4.94 -6.87 8.40
N THR A 46 -5.92 -6.86 9.29
CA THR A 46 -7.34 -7.11 8.96
C THR A 46 -7.94 -6.13 7.96
N GLY A 47 -7.36 -4.94 7.83
CA GLY A 47 -7.90 -3.88 7.00
C GLY A 47 -6.88 -3.14 6.14
N GLY A 48 -5.66 -3.69 5.98
CA GLY A 48 -4.58 -3.04 5.24
C GLY A 48 -3.20 -3.11 5.91
N ILE A 49 -2.27 -2.30 5.41
CA ILE A 49 -0.92 -2.13 5.97
C ILE A 49 -0.78 -0.76 6.64
N ARG A 50 0.03 -0.70 7.70
CA ARG A 50 0.35 0.54 8.41
C ARG A 50 1.73 0.42 9.05
N GLY A 51 2.52 1.48 8.98
CA GLY A 51 3.85 1.54 9.59
C GLY A 51 4.46 2.93 9.46
N GLU A 52 5.62 3.11 10.07
CA GLU A 52 6.45 4.30 9.88
C GLU A 52 6.89 4.41 8.42
N ILE A 53 6.93 5.64 7.90
CA ILE A 53 7.52 5.91 6.60
C ILE A 53 9.04 5.74 6.71
N GLY A 54 9.63 5.01 5.76
CA GLY A 54 11.07 4.81 5.75
C GLY A 54 11.53 3.73 4.78
N PRO A 55 12.85 3.55 4.65
CA PRO A 55 13.40 2.50 3.82
C PRO A 55 13.24 1.12 4.49
N GLY A 56 13.17 0.08 3.67
CA GLY A 56 13.15 -1.31 4.14
C GLY A 56 11.79 -1.97 4.14
N THR A 57 11.80 -3.25 4.48
CA THR A 57 10.65 -4.14 4.34
C THR A 57 9.63 -4.00 5.46
N ASN A 58 10.04 -3.47 6.62
CA ASN A 58 9.20 -3.19 7.78
C ASN A 58 8.82 -1.69 7.88
N ARG A 59 8.69 -1.02 6.73
CA ARG A 59 8.33 0.40 6.64
C ARG A 59 7.30 0.64 5.55
N ILE A 60 6.57 1.75 5.63
CA ILE A 60 5.76 2.24 4.52
C ILE A 60 6.67 3.02 3.58
N ASN A 61 6.72 2.56 2.35
CA ASN A 61 7.37 3.24 1.24
C ASN A 61 6.71 2.84 -0.08
N ILE A 62 7.20 3.42 -1.17
CA ILE A 62 6.62 3.20 -2.51
C ILE A 62 6.59 1.71 -2.89
N TYR A 63 7.59 0.92 -2.49
CA TYR A 63 7.65 -0.51 -2.82
C TYR A 63 6.69 -1.35 -1.97
N THR A 64 6.51 -1.06 -0.69
CA THR A 64 5.53 -1.77 0.13
C THR A 64 4.10 -1.40 -0.25
N ILE A 65 3.85 -0.15 -0.64
CA ILE A 65 2.56 0.30 -1.20
C ILE A 65 2.29 -0.43 -2.53
N ARG A 66 3.27 -0.43 -3.44
CA ARG A 66 3.18 -1.15 -4.73
C ARG A 66 2.91 -2.64 -4.51
N LYS A 67 3.63 -3.29 -3.59
CA LYS A 67 3.43 -4.70 -3.26
C LYS A 67 2.00 -4.99 -2.77
N ALA A 68 1.46 -4.13 -1.89
CA ALA A 68 0.09 -4.26 -1.43
C ALA A 68 -0.93 -4.05 -2.56
N ALA A 69 -0.71 -3.06 -3.41
CA ALA A 69 -1.54 -2.78 -4.57
C ALA A 69 -1.50 -3.91 -5.62
N GLU A 70 -0.34 -4.49 -5.87
CA GLU A 70 -0.15 -5.64 -6.76
C GLU A 70 -0.93 -6.87 -6.25
N GLY A 71 -0.83 -7.17 -4.95
CA GLY A 71 -1.61 -8.25 -4.35
C GLY A 71 -3.13 -8.01 -4.44
N LEU A 72 -3.58 -6.76 -4.29
CA LEU A 72 -4.98 -6.42 -4.52
C LEU A 72 -5.34 -6.55 -6.01
N ALA A 73 -4.47 -6.16 -6.94
CA ALA A 73 -4.69 -6.31 -8.37
C ALA A 73 -4.95 -7.77 -8.75
N HIS A 74 -4.07 -8.67 -8.31
CA HIS A 74 -4.25 -10.11 -8.51
C HIS A 74 -5.54 -10.64 -7.88
N TYR A 75 -5.93 -10.13 -6.70
CA TYR A 75 -7.21 -10.49 -6.09
C TYR A 75 -8.40 -10.04 -6.96
N ILE A 76 -8.37 -8.82 -7.49
CA ILE A 76 -9.43 -8.29 -8.37
C ILE A 76 -9.50 -9.10 -9.67
N GLU A 77 -8.37 -9.42 -10.29
CA GLU A 77 -8.31 -10.24 -11.51
C GLU A 77 -8.93 -11.62 -11.31
N GLN A 78 -8.71 -12.25 -10.16
CA GLN A 78 -9.34 -13.52 -9.81
C GLN A 78 -10.87 -13.45 -9.69
N ASN A 79 -11.44 -12.25 -9.47
CA ASN A 79 -12.88 -12.03 -9.46
C ASN A 79 -13.44 -11.64 -10.84
N GLY A 80 -12.61 -11.67 -11.89
CA GLY A 80 -13.02 -11.57 -13.28
C GLY A 80 -13.04 -10.15 -13.85
N GLU A 81 -13.26 -10.06 -15.17
CA GLU A 81 -13.22 -8.80 -15.92
C GLU A 81 -14.24 -7.76 -15.46
N GLN A 82 -15.39 -8.21 -14.93
CA GLN A 82 -16.37 -7.28 -14.37
C GLN A 82 -15.83 -6.55 -13.14
N ALA A 83 -15.08 -7.24 -12.26
CA ALA A 83 -14.47 -6.63 -11.09
C ALA A 83 -13.45 -5.55 -11.49
N LYS A 84 -12.65 -5.82 -12.53
CA LYS A 84 -11.69 -4.85 -13.09
C LYS A 84 -12.37 -3.60 -13.64
N LYS A 85 -13.51 -3.75 -14.33
CA LYS A 85 -14.32 -2.66 -14.88
C LYS A 85 -15.01 -1.83 -13.80
N CYS A 86 -15.57 -2.47 -12.77
CA CYS A 86 -16.12 -1.78 -11.61
C CYS A 86 -15.04 -0.93 -10.92
N GLY A 87 -13.81 -1.45 -10.86
CA GLY A 87 -12.63 -0.67 -10.52
C GLY A 87 -12.47 -0.37 -9.04
N VAL A 88 -11.54 0.55 -8.74
CA VAL A 88 -11.13 0.91 -7.38
C VAL A 88 -11.19 2.42 -7.15
N VAL A 89 -11.88 2.84 -6.09
CA VAL A 89 -11.85 4.25 -5.64
C VAL A 89 -10.67 4.47 -4.69
N ILE A 90 -9.88 5.51 -4.91
CA ILE A 90 -8.64 5.77 -4.16
C ILE A 90 -8.71 7.18 -3.55
N ALA A 91 -8.75 7.23 -2.23
CA ALA A 91 -8.69 8.45 -1.42
C ALA A 91 -7.39 8.48 -0.60
N TYR A 92 -7.09 9.65 -0.02
CA TYR A 92 -5.94 9.82 0.86
C TYR A 92 -6.15 11.00 1.82
N ASP A 93 -5.49 10.96 2.97
CA ASP A 93 -5.51 12.03 3.97
C ASP A 93 -4.33 13.02 3.81
N SER A 94 -4.14 13.91 4.78
CA SER A 94 -3.10 14.95 4.76
C SER A 94 -1.70 14.47 5.20
N ARG A 95 -1.48 13.17 5.39
CA ARG A 95 -0.17 12.66 5.84
C ARG A 95 0.91 12.86 4.78
N PHE A 96 2.15 12.92 5.25
CA PHE A 96 3.30 12.96 4.36
C PHE A 96 3.28 11.77 3.39
N LYS A 97 3.55 12.05 2.11
CA LYS A 97 3.53 11.09 0.99
C LYS A 97 2.17 10.48 0.62
N SER A 98 1.07 10.88 1.28
CA SER A 98 -0.26 10.34 0.98
C SER A 98 -0.68 10.50 -0.50
N PRO A 99 -0.49 11.66 -1.15
CA PRO A 99 -0.77 11.83 -2.58
C PRO A 99 0.08 10.91 -3.47
N GLU A 100 1.38 10.78 -3.19
CA GLU A 100 2.32 9.98 -3.97
C GLU A 100 2.02 8.49 -3.85
N PHE A 101 1.69 8.01 -2.66
CA PHE A 101 1.28 6.62 -2.45
C PHE A 101 -0.06 6.33 -3.12
N ALA A 102 -1.02 7.27 -3.10
CA ALA A 102 -2.29 7.09 -3.79
C ALA A 102 -2.12 7.01 -5.31
N LEU A 103 -1.21 7.82 -5.87
CA LEU A 103 -0.84 7.74 -7.29
C LEU A 103 -0.14 6.41 -7.62
N GLU A 104 0.80 5.96 -6.79
CA GLU A 104 1.47 4.67 -6.98
C GLU A 104 0.48 3.51 -7.02
N VAL A 105 -0.51 3.50 -6.12
CA VAL A 105 -1.61 2.52 -6.15
C VAL A 105 -2.36 2.59 -7.47
N ALA A 106 -2.73 3.79 -7.94
CA ALA A 106 -3.47 3.95 -9.18
C ALA A 106 -2.68 3.46 -10.40
N LEU A 107 -1.38 3.78 -10.46
CA LEU A 107 -0.47 3.32 -11.52
C LEU A 107 -0.32 1.80 -11.51
N THR A 108 -0.15 1.21 -10.32
CA THR A 108 -0.03 -0.24 -10.15
C THR A 108 -1.29 -0.94 -10.65
N LEU A 109 -2.48 -0.53 -10.17
CA LEU A 109 -3.75 -1.11 -10.62
C LEU A 109 -4.01 -0.87 -12.12
N GLY A 110 -3.64 0.31 -12.64
CA GLY A 110 -3.77 0.65 -14.06
C GLY A 110 -2.96 -0.26 -14.98
N LYS A 111 -1.78 -0.72 -14.54
CA LYS A 111 -0.95 -1.70 -15.28
C LYS A 111 -1.69 -3.03 -15.52
N HIS A 112 -2.62 -3.40 -14.63
CA HIS A 112 -3.47 -4.58 -14.76
C HIS A 112 -4.76 -4.32 -15.54
N GLY A 113 -4.95 -3.10 -16.09
CA GLY A 113 -6.18 -2.70 -16.76
C GLY A 113 -7.38 -2.58 -15.81
N ILE A 114 -7.14 -2.35 -14.53
CA ILE A 114 -8.19 -2.09 -13.53
C ILE A 114 -8.56 -0.60 -13.58
N GLN A 115 -9.86 -0.31 -13.67
CA GLN A 115 -10.35 1.07 -13.61
C GLN A 115 -10.01 1.68 -12.25
N THR A 116 -9.47 2.90 -12.23
CA THR A 116 -9.17 3.62 -10.98
C THR A 116 -9.87 4.97 -10.93
N TYR A 117 -10.36 5.33 -9.75
CA TYR A 117 -10.96 6.62 -9.45
C TYR A 117 -10.14 7.30 -8.35
N LEU A 118 -9.10 8.04 -8.75
CA LEU A 118 -8.24 8.77 -7.82
C LEU A 118 -8.81 10.17 -7.54
N PHE A 119 -9.02 10.49 -6.27
CA PHE A 119 -9.41 11.85 -5.88
C PHE A 119 -8.29 12.88 -6.18
N LYS A 120 -8.66 14.04 -6.72
CA LYS A 120 -7.72 15.12 -7.07
C LYS A 120 -7.04 15.78 -5.87
N SER A 121 -7.64 15.66 -4.70
CA SER A 121 -7.18 16.26 -3.44
C SER A 121 -7.56 15.37 -2.27
N LEU A 122 -7.00 15.62 -1.08
CA LEU A 122 -7.30 14.87 0.13
C LEU A 122 -8.80 14.71 0.39
N ARG A 123 -9.19 13.53 0.90
CA ARG A 123 -10.58 13.15 1.21
C ARG A 123 -10.69 12.29 2.46
N SER A 124 -11.82 12.44 3.12
CA SER A 124 -12.14 11.68 4.33
C SER A 124 -12.53 10.24 3.99
N THR A 125 -12.33 9.31 4.93
CA THR A 125 -12.79 7.92 4.79
C THR A 125 -14.30 7.79 4.53
N PRO A 126 -15.19 8.58 5.17
CA PRO A 126 -16.61 8.56 4.81
C PRO A 126 -16.90 8.95 3.36
N GLU A 127 -16.14 9.88 2.77
CA GLU A 127 -16.31 10.25 1.36
C GLU A 127 -15.85 9.14 0.42
N LEU A 128 -14.77 8.42 0.76
CA LEU A 128 -14.40 7.18 0.06
C LEU A 128 -15.56 6.17 0.12
N SER A 129 -16.11 5.91 1.30
CA SER A 129 -17.20 4.96 1.51
C SER A 129 -18.46 5.32 0.72
N PHE A 130 -18.78 6.61 0.63
CA PHE A 130 -19.86 7.11 -0.23
C PHE A 130 -19.55 6.92 -1.71
N ALA A 131 -18.40 7.41 -2.18
CA ALA A 131 -18.03 7.40 -3.59
C ALA A 131 -17.92 5.97 -4.15
N LEU A 132 -17.38 5.04 -3.36
CA LEU A 132 -17.30 3.64 -3.72
C LEU A 132 -18.67 3.03 -4.01
N ARG A 133 -19.65 3.23 -3.12
CA ARG A 133 -21.02 2.75 -3.33
C ARG A 133 -21.71 3.49 -4.47
N HIS A 134 -21.50 4.80 -4.58
CA HIS A 134 -22.09 5.64 -5.62
C HIS A 134 -21.63 5.22 -7.03
N LEU A 135 -20.35 4.87 -7.17
CA LEU A 135 -19.74 4.43 -8.43
C LEU A 135 -19.91 2.93 -8.69
N ASN A 136 -20.51 2.18 -7.76
CA ASN A 136 -20.56 0.71 -7.78
C ASN A 136 -19.17 0.09 -8.01
N ALA A 137 -18.15 0.65 -7.35
CA ALA A 137 -16.79 0.17 -7.47
C ALA A 137 -16.59 -1.14 -6.70
N PHE A 138 -15.69 -1.99 -7.19
CA PHE A 138 -15.42 -3.30 -6.59
C PHE A 138 -14.69 -3.18 -5.25
N SER A 139 -13.77 -2.21 -5.13
CA SER A 139 -13.00 -2.00 -3.91
C SER A 139 -12.62 -0.54 -3.73
N GLY A 140 -12.26 -0.18 -2.50
CA GLY A 140 -11.83 1.17 -2.13
C GLY A 140 -10.51 1.13 -1.39
N ILE A 141 -9.71 2.16 -1.58
CA ILE A 141 -8.46 2.36 -0.86
C ILE A 141 -8.45 3.74 -0.24
N VAL A 142 -8.06 3.83 1.03
CA VAL A 142 -7.63 5.09 1.63
C VAL A 142 -6.18 4.98 2.10
N ILE A 143 -5.34 5.90 1.62
CA ILE A 143 -3.99 6.09 2.15
C ILE A 143 -4.10 6.91 3.43
N THR A 144 -3.86 6.26 4.57
CA THR A 144 -3.96 6.86 5.89
C THR A 144 -3.42 5.91 6.97
N ALA A 145 -2.87 6.49 8.03
CA ALA A 145 -2.67 5.79 9.31
C ALA A 145 -3.65 6.27 10.41
N SER A 146 -4.76 6.92 10.05
CA SER A 146 -5.83 7.35 10.97
C SER A 146 -5.33 8.21 12.13
N HIS A 147 -5.33 7.71 13.37
CA HIS A 147 -4.93 8.43 14.57
C HIS A 147 -3.46 8.22 14.95
N ASN A 148 -2.70 7.46 14.16
CA ASN A 148 -1.28 7.23 14.45
C ASN A 148 -0.46 8.52 14.34
N PRO A 149 0.74 8.55 14.95
CA PRO A 149 1.69 9.65 14.81
C PRO A 149 1.98 10.04 13.35
N ALA A 150 2.49 11.25 13.12
CA ALA A 150 2.61 11.85 11.79
C ALA A 150 3.59 11.09 10.87
N GLU A 151 4.59 10.45 11.45
CA GLU A 151 5.58 9.60 10.78
C GLU A 151 4.99 8.28 10.27
N TYR A 152 3.79 7.91 10.69
CA TYR A 152 3.08 6.74 10.18
C TYR A 152 2.25 7.08 8.95
N ASN A 153 2.21 6.15 8.00
CA ASN A 153 1.21 6.13 6.95
C ASN A 153 0.72 4.69 6.74
N GLY A 154 -0.13 4.46 5.75
CA GLY A 154 -0.71 3.15 5.52
C GLY A 154 -1.64 3.13 4.33
N LEU A 155 -2.08 1.93 3.99
CA LEU A 155 -3.04 1.66 2.94
C LEU A 155 -4.12 0.80 3.55
N LYS A 156 -5.37 1.29 3.55
CA LYS A 156 -6.53 0.53 4.02
C LYS A 156 -7.44 0.15 2.86
N VAL A 157 -7.96 -1.07 2.88
CA VAL A 157 -8.82 -1.62 1.82
C VAL A 157 -10.28 -1.71 2.30
N TYR A 158 -11.20 -1.34 1.41
CA TYR A 158 -12.65 -1.31 1.61
C TYR A 158 -13.34 -2.19 0.56
N GLY A 159 -14.43 -2.84 0.97
CA GLY A 159 -15.26 -3.66 0.10
C GLY A 159 -16.31 -2.83 -0.64
N GLU A 160 -17.00 -3.45 -1.59
CA GLU A 160 -18.07 -2.87 -2.43
C GLU A 160 -19.25 -2.26 -1.62
N ASP A 161 -19.41 -2.69 -0.37
CA ASP A 161 -20.42 -2.18 0.57
C ASP A 161 -20.04 -0.86 1.24
N GLY A 162 -18.86 -0.30 0.94
CA GLY A 162 -18.36 0.91 1.59
C GLY A 162 -17.74 0.67 2.97
N ALA A 163 -17.74 -0.57 3.47
CA ALA A 163 -17.13 -0.93 4.74
C ALA A 163 -15.68 -1.37 4.55
N GLN A 164 -14.92 -1.39 5.64
CA GLN A 164 -13.60 -2.01 5.63
C GLN A 164 -13.76 -3.50 5.33
N ILE A 165 -12.84 -4.07 4.55
CA ILE A 165 -12.94 -5.48 4.12
C ILE A 165 -13.07 -6.44 5.30
N THR A 166 -13.81 -7.53 5.09
CA THR A 166 -13.95 -8.60 6.08
C THR A 166 -12.64 -9.40 6.24
N LEU A 167 -12.53 -10.14 7.35
CA LEU A 167 -11.39 -11.04 7.59
C LEU A 167 -11.21 -12.08 6.48
N ASN A 168 -12.31 -12.56 5.86
CA ASN A 168 -12.23 -13.53 4.77
C ASN A 168 -11.64 -12.91 3.50
N ALA A 169 -12.08 -11.70 3.14
CA ALA A 169 -11.50 -10.96 2.01
C ALA A 169 -10.03 -10.60 2.27
N ALA A 170 -9.71 -10.12 3.48
CA ALA A 170 -8.34 -9.82 3.88
C ALA A 170 -7.41 -11.03 3.73
N LYS A 171 -7.81 -12.22 4.19
CA LYS A 171 -7.02 -13.46 4.02
C LYS A 171 -6.70 -13.76 2.55
N LYS A 172 -7.66 -13.58 1.65
CA LYS A 172 -7.45 -13.81 0.20
C LYS A 172 -6.48 -12.79 -0.39
N ILE A 173 -6.62 -11.51 -0.03
CA ILE A 173 -5.72 -10.43 -0.47
C ILE A 173 -4.30 -10.67 0.08
N ILE A 174 -4.17 -11.02 1.36
CA ILE A 174 -2.87 -11.32 2.00
C ILE A 174 -2.16 -12.46 1.28
N ALA A 175 -2.87 -13.53 0.91
CA ALA A 175 -2.30 -14.61 0.12
C ALA A 175 -1.69 -14.08 -1.19
N LYS A 176 -2.41 -13.19 -1.89
CA LYS A 176 -1.91 -12.55 -3.12
C LYS A 176 -0.74 -11.61 -2.91
N VAL A 177 -0.76 -10.81 -1.85
CA VAL A 177 0.38 -9.95 -1.48
C VAL A 177 1.64 -10.79 -1.20
N ASN A 178 1.49 -11.96 -0.58
CA ASN A 178 2.61 -12.85 -0.29
C ASN A 178 3.17 -13.58 -1.52
N GLU A 179 2.39 -13.73 -2.60
CA GLU A 179 2.85 -14.25 -3.88
C GLU A 179 3.74 -13.25 -4.66
N VAL A 180 3.72 -11.96 -4.30
CA VAL A 180 4.52 -10.91 -4.95
C VAL A 180 5.96 -10.89 -4.44
N VAL A 181 6.94 -11.02 -5.34
CA VAL A 181 8.39 -11.22 -5.07
C VAL A 181 9.23 -9.95 -5.26
#